data_AF-A0A2D4HM86-F1
#
_entry.id   AF-A0A2D4HM86-F1
#
_cell.length_a   1.000
_cell.length_b   1.000
_cell.length_c   1.000
_cell.angle_alpha   90.00
_cell.angle_beta   90.00
_cell.angle_gamma   90.00
#
_symmetry.space_group_name_H-M   'P 1'
#
loop_
_entity.id
_entity.type
_entity.pdbx_description
1 polymer ?
#
loop_
_entity_poly.entity_id
_entity_poly.type
_entity_poly.pdbx_seq_one_letter_code
_entity_poly.pdbx_strand_id
1 'polypeptide(L)'
;PRRLMEPDRFQEELGELPETLAHGSARELVAAWDKAAAEALDRVVPLRLLIRRRSHRAPWFSEELREMKRRKRRLESIWRTSRSESDRTQLTSFIKTYL
;
A
#
# COMPACT_ATOMS: atom_id res chain seq x y z
N PRO A 1 -7.29 -12.67 5.95
CA PRO A 1 -8.09 -11.45 5.63
C PRO A 1 -7.56 -10.24 6.44
N ARG A 2 -7.06 -9.18 5.79
CA ARG A 2 -6.69 -7.97 6.55
C ARG A 2 -7.97 -7.16 6.76
N ARG A 3 -8.43 -7.13 8.01
CA ARG A 3 -9.64 -6.42 8.42
C ARG A 3 -9.32 -4.91 8.35
N LEU A 4 -10.13 -4.17 7.59
CA LEU A 4 -10.01 -2.71 7.43
C LEU A 4 -10.35 -1.98 8.74
N MET A 5 -11.17 -2.63 9.56
CA MET A 5 -11.70 -2.14 10.83
C MET A 5 -11.93 -3.34 11.75
N GLU A 6 -11.83 -3.14 13.06
CA GLU A 6 -12.17 -4.13 14.09
C GLU A 6 -13.60 -3.87 14.59
N PRO A 7 -14.62 -4.65 14.15
CA PRO A 7 -16.02 -4.35 14.44
C PRO A 7 -16.35 -4.49 15.93
N ASP A 8 -15.76 -5.47 16.61
CA ASP A 8 -16.01 -5.73 18.03
C ASP A 8 -15.47 -4.55 18.88
N ARG A 9 -14.27 -4.06 18.56
CA ARG A 9 -13.66 -2.89 19.21
C ARG A 9 -14.45 -1.61 18.94
N PHE A 10 -15.05 -1.48 17.77
CA PHE A 10 -15.92 -0.34 17.46
C PHE A 10 -17.21 -0.37 18.25
N GLN A 11 -17.81 -1.54 18.43
CA GLN A 11 -18.99 -1.68 19.29
C GLN A 11 -18.66 -1.35 20.75
N GLU A 12 -17.48 -1.77 21.23
CA GLU A 12 -17.01 -1.43 22.58
C GLU A 12 -16.78 0.08 22.77
N GLU A 13 -16.17 0.76 21.79
CA GLU A 13 -15.92 2.22 21.85
C GLU A 13 -17.18 3.06 21.64
N LEU A 14 -18.14 2.58 20.84
CA LEU A 14 -19.43 3.24 20.65
C LEU A 14 -20.25 3.21 21.95
N GLY A 15 -20.11 2.12 22.72
CA GLY A 15 -20.80 1.93 24.00
C GLY A 15 -22.32 1.84 23.87
N GLU A 16 -23.00 1.88 25.01
CA GLU A 16 -24.45 1.98 25.06
C GLU A 16 -24.90 3.44 24.97
N LEU A 17 -26.01 3.68 24.26
CA LEU A 17 -26.57 5.01 24.16
C LEU A 17 -27.04 5.47 25.55
N PRO A 18 -26.67 6.70 25.98
CA PRO A 18 -27.11 7.21 27.27
C PRO A 18 -28.64 7.22 27.39
N GLU A 19 -29.18 6.58 28.43
CA GLU A 19 -30.62 6.58 28.75
C GLU A 19 -31.17 8.00 28.95
N THR A 20 -30.30 8.97 29.24
CA THR A 20 -30.62 10.39 29.33
C THR A 20 -31.16 10.97 28.01
N LEU A 21 -30.90 10.33 26.87
CA LEU A 21 -31.38 10.71 25.55
C LEU A 21 -32.73 10.07 25.20
N ALA A 22 -33.21 9.09 25.97
CA ALA A 22 -34.48 8.41 25.74
C ALA A 22 -35.71 9.35 25.86
N HIS A 23 -35.52 10.51 26.50
CA HIS A 23 -36.55 11.53 26.68
C HIS A 23 -36.34 12.77 25.78
N GLY A 24 -35.31 12.76 24.92
CA GLY A 24 -35.03 13.85 23.97
C GLY A 24 -35.83 13.73 22.68
N SER A 25 -35.81 14.80 21.88
CA SER A 25 -36.38 14.77 20.52
C SER A 25 -35.56 13.85 19.61
N ALA A 26 -36.19 13.30 18.56
CA ALA A 26 -35.50 12.44 17.59
C ALA A 26 -34.25 13.11 16.98
N ARG A 27 -34.28 14.43 16.81
CA ARG A 27 -33.17 15.21 16.27
C ARG A 27 -31.97 15.27 17.24
N GLU A 28 -32.23 15.38 18.54
CA GLU A 28 -31.19 15.37 19.56
C GLU A 28 -30.54 13.99 19.67
N LEU A 29 -31.33 12.93 19.52
CA LEU A 29 -30.84 11.55 19.52
C LEU A 29 -29.93 11.27 18.32
N VAL A 30 -30.33 11.69 17.12
CA VAL A 30 -29.49 11.54 15.91
C VAL A 30 -28.18 12.31 16.07
N ALA A 31 -28.23 13.57 16.54
CA ALA A 31 -27.02 14.38 16.71
C ALA A 31 -26.04 13.79 17.75
N ALA A 32 -26.58 13.22 18.84
CA ALA A 32 -25.77 12.56 19.85
C ALA A 32 -25.14 11.26 19.32
N TRP A 33 -25.92 10.47 18.56
CA TRP A 33 -25.43 9.25 17.93
C TRP A 33 -24.35 9.53 16.89
N ASP A 34 -24.56 10.51 16.01
CA ASP A 34 -23.58 10.91 14.99
C ASP A 34 -22.25 11.36 15.62
N LYS A 35 -22.35 12.11 16.72
CA LYS A 35 -21.17 12.54 17.48
C LYS A 35 -20.43 11.36 18.09
N ALA A 36 -21.14 10.46 18.78
CA ALA A 36 -20.54 9.28 19.39
C ALA A 36 -19.89 8.35 18.36
N ALA A 37 -20.56 8.15 17.21
CA ALA A 37 -20.05 7.34 16.11
C ALA A 37 -18.79 7.95 15.49
N ALA A 38 -18.74 9.27 15.31
CA ALA A 38 -17.54 9.96 14.81
C ALA A 38 -16.36 9.83 15.79
N GLU A 39 -16.60 10.03 17.09
CA GLU A 39 -15.56 9.88 18.12
C GLU A 39 -15.04 8.43 18.21
N ALA A 40 -15.92 7.44 18.11
CA ALA A 40 -15.54 6.03 18.08
C ALA A 40 -14.73 5.68 16.81
N LEU A 41 -15.12 6.24 15.66
CA LEU A 41 -14.37 6.06 14.42
C LEU A 41 -12.96 6.64 14.52
N ASP A 42 -12.78 7.82 15.09
CA ASP A 42 -11.45 8.44 15.26
C ASP A 42 -10.51 7.62 16.16
N ARG A 43 -11.06 6.83 17.09
CA ARG A 43 -10.28 5.95 17.99
C ARG A 43 -9.94 4.60 17.37
N VAL A 44 -10.84 4.07 16.55
CA VAL A 44 -10.72 2.72 15.96
C VAL A 44 -10.03 2.76 14.61
N VAL A 45 -10.26 3.78 13.81
CA VAL A 45 -9.62 3.93 12.50
C VAL A 45 -8.20 4.44 12.71
N PRO A 46 -7.19 3.80 12.11
CA PRO A 46 -5.84 4.33 12.16
C PRO A 46 -5.78 5.70 11.47
N LEU A 47 -5.30 6.72 12.18
CA LEU A 47 -5.13 8.10 11.71
C LEU A 47 -4.31 8.24 10.41
N ARG A 48 -3.58 7.19 10.05
CA ARG A 48 -2.86 7.07 8.78
C ARG A 48 -3.42 5.89 8.02
N LEU A 49 -4.01 6.16 6.86
CA LEU A 49 -4.34 5.12 5.88
C LEU A 49 -3.10 4.24 5.67
N LEU A 50 -3.23 2.95 6.00
CA LEU A 50 -2.19 1.97 5.76
C LEU A 50 -2.00 1.82 4.25
N ILE A 51 -1.12 2.64 3.66
CA ILE A 51 -0.66 2.45 2.30
C ILE A 51 0.06 1.10 2.27
N ARG A 52 -0.66 0.06 1.87
CA ARG A 52 -0.07 -1.26 1.60
C ARG A 52 0.81 -1.16 0.37
N ARG A 53 2.00 -0.59 0.50
CA ARG A 53 3.11 -0.89 -0.41
C ARG A 53 3.72 -2.21 0.01
N ARG A 54 2.99 -3.32 -0.21
CA ARG A 54 3.67 -4.61 -0.36
C ARG A 54 4.21 -4.68 -1.78
N SER A 55 5.28 -3.94 -2.03
CA SER A 55 6.28 -4.49 -2.94
C SER A 55 6.83 -5.68 -2.17
N HIS A 56 6.34 -6.88 -2.49
CA HIS A 56 7.06 -8.08 -2.09
C HIS A 56 8.43 -7.93 -2.74
N ARG A 57 9.43 -7.46 -1.98
CA ARG A 57 10.82 -7.62 -2.38
C ARG A 57 10.97 -9.12 -2.53
N ALA A 58 10.95 -9.61 -3.76
CA ALA A 58 11.21 -11.00 -4.04
C ALA A 58 12.57 -11.30 -3.39
N PRO A 59 12.64 -12.18 -2.37
CA PRO A 59 13.88 -12.40 -1.63
C PRO A 59 15.01 -12.89 -2.53
N TRP A 60 14.64 -13.58 -3.61
CA TRP A 60 15.52 -14.01 -4.69
C TRP A 60 15.90 -12.90 -5.69
N PHE A 61 15.25 -11.73 -5.66
CA PHE A 61 15.56 -10.60 -6.54
C PHE A 61 16.51 -9.62 -5.84
N SER A 62 17.77 -10.04 -5.77
CA SER A 62 18.86 -9.26 -5.19
C SER A 62 19.09 -7.93 -5.92
N GLU A 63 19.79 -7.01 -5.27
CA GLU A 63 20.19 -5.73 -5.90
C GLU A 63 21.10 -5.98 -7.11
N GLU A 64 21.95 -7.02 -7.04
CA GLU A 64 22.82 -7.44 -8.13
C GLU A 64 22.01 -7.83 -9.37
N LEU A 65 21.00 -8.70 -9.25
CA LEU A 65 20.10 -9.06 -10.36
C LEU A 65 19.35 -7.84 -10.91
N ARG A 66 19.01 -6.87 -10.06
CA ARG A 66 18.39 -5.62 -10.49
C ARG A 66 19.36 -4.81 -11.35
N GLU A 67 20.60 -4.66 -10.91
CA GLU A 67 21.61 -3.88 -11.65
C GLU A 67 21.99 -4.57 -12.95
N MET A 68 22.14 -5.90 -12.95
CA MET A 68 22.36 -6.69 -14.18
C MET A 68 21.24 -6.46 -15.20
N LYS A 69 19.97 -6.53 -14.77
CA LYS A 69 18.82 -6.25 -15.65
C LYS A 69 18.76 -4.80 -16.12
N ARG A 70 19.20 -3.83 -15.31
CA ARG A 70 19.30 -2.41 -15.73
C ARG A 70 20.41 -2.25 -16.76
N ARG A 71 21.59 -2.81 -16.52
CA ARG A 71 22.74 -2.75 -17.42
C ARG A 71 22.45 -3.39 -18.77
N LYS A 72 21.82 -4.56 -18.80
CA LYS A 72 21.31 -5.17 -20.04
C LYS A 72 20.44 -4.19 -20.82
N ARG A 73 19.42 -3.61 -20.16
CA ARG A 73 18.48 -2.66 -20.81
C ARG A 73 19.19 -1.42 -21.36
N ARG A 74 20.21 -0.91 -20.67
CA ARG A 74 21.02 0.21 -21.17
C ARG A 74 21.78 -0.18 -22.44
N LEU A 75 22.49 -1.31 -22.43
CA LEU A 75 23.23 -1.80 -23.61
C LEU A 75 22.29 -2.04 -24.80
N GLU A 76 21.13 -2.62 -24.54
CA GLU A 76 20.10 -2.85 -25.55
C GLU A 76 19.54 -1.54 -26.11
N SER A 77 19.32 -0.55 -25.25
CA SER A 77 18.92 0.80 -25.68
C SER A 77 20.00 1.47 -26.53
N ILE A 78 21.28 1.35 -26.15
CA ILE A 78 22.41 1.90 -26.90
C ILE A 78 22.47 1.26 -28.29
N TRP A 79 22.45 -0.08 -28.36
CA TRP A 79 22.46 -0.80 -29.63
C TRP A 79 21.25 -0.47 -30.52
N ARG A 80 20.05 -0.31 -29.95
CA ARG A 80 18.88 0.11 -30.74
C ARG A 80 19.04 1.49 -31.36
N THR A 81 19.67 2.41 -30.64
CA THR A 81 19.93 3.77 -31.11
C THR A 81 21.06 3.81 -32.14
N SER A 82 22.18 3.15 -31.88
CA SER A 82 23.38 3.21 -32.73
C SER A 82 23.37 2.23 -33.90
N ARG A 83 22.66 1.09 -33.76
CA ARG A 83 22.69 -0.09 -34.65
C ARG A 83 24.12 -0.59 -34.99
N SER A 84 25.09 -0.27 -34.14
CA SER A 84 26.48 -0.68 -34.34
C SER A 84 26.70 -2.14 -33.95
N GLU A 85 27.51 -2.86 -34.73
CA GLU A 85 27.94 -4.22 -34.40
C GLU A 85 28.84 -4.25 -33.14
N SER A 86 29.55 -3.17 -32.84
CA SER A 86 30.29 -3.04 -31.57
C SER A 86 29.34 -3.10 -30.37
N ASP A 87 28.25 -2.33 -30.39
CA ASP A 87 27.28 -2.31 -29.29
C ASP A 87 26.49 -3.62 -29.21
N ARG A 88 26.25 -4.25 -30.36
CA ARG A 88 25.66 -5.60 -30.43
C ARG A 88 26.55 -6.65 -29.78
N THR A 89 27.86 -6.61 -30.03
CA THR A 89 28.81 -7.55 -29.41
C THR A 89 28.94 -7.31 -27.91
N GLN A 90 28.90 -6.05 -27.45
CA GLN A 90 28.87 -5.71 -26.02
C GLN A 90 27.61 -6.20 -25.31
N LEU A 91 26.43 -6.08 -25.93
CA LEU A 91 25.20 -6.64 -25.39
C LEU A 91 25.26 -8.17 -25.36
N THR A 92 25.75 -8.79 -26.43
CA THR A 92 25.84 -10.25 -26.57
C THR A 92 26.83 -10.84 -25.57
N SER A 93 27.99 -10.20 -25.37
CA SER A 93 28.96 -10.61 -24.35
C SER A 93 28.40 -10.45 -22.95
N PHE A 94 27.71 -9.34 -22.66
CA PHE A 94 27.05 -9.14 -21.37
C PHE A 94 26.00 -10.22 -21.09
N ILE A 95 25.20 -10.60 -22.08
CA ILE A 95 24.24 -11.71 -21.91
C ILE A 95 24.99 -13.01 -21.65
N LYS A 96 25.94 -13.39 -22.52
CA LYS A 96 26.70 -14.65 -22.38
C LYS A 96 27.40 -14.81 -21.02
N THR A 97 27.93 -13.73 -20.45
CA THR A 97 28.67 -13.79 -19.18
C THR A 97 27.74 -13.93 -17.97
N TYR A 98 26.50 -13.46 -18.05
CA TYR A 98 25.69 -13.15 -16.87
C TYR A 98 24.25 -13.68 -16.88
N LEU A 99 23.72 -14.08 -18.05
CA LEU A 99 22.33 -14.52 -18.26
C LEU A 99 22.28 -15.78 -19.11
#